data_AF-A0A6L9EE25-F1
#
_entry.id   AF-A0A6L9EE25-F1
#
_cell.length_a   1.000
_cell.length_b   1.000
_cell.length_c   1.000
_cell.angle_alpha   90.00
_cell.angle_beta   90.00
_cell.angle_gamma   90.00
#
_symmetry.space_group_name_H-M   'P 1'
#
loop_
_entity.id
_entity.type
_entity.pdbx_description
1 polymer ?
#
loop_
_entity_poly.entity_id
_entity_poly.type
_entity_poly.pdbx_seq_one_letter_code
_entity_poly.pdbx_strand_id
1 'polypeptide(L)'
;MLEEGNELEQLFLESAASGDLIQITLKNYKVYIGFTDYISPPSKTNYFILTPVLSGYRESETKKFVITTNYQEVYREYYAESDAEELNPEVNEEDESVVEFPDIDIVIKQDEIITASFFDADLYSKFNPTTIIPFNNETSNSETLEGDN
;
A
#
# COMPACT_ATOMS: atom_id res chain seq x y z
N MET A 1 -19.42 -16.02 -3.14
CA MET A 1 -18.50 -15.70 -4.25
C MET A 1 -19.31 -15.04 -5.34
N LEU A 2 -18.92 -13.85 -5.79
CA LEU A 2 -19.46 -13.29 -7.03
C LEU A 2 -18.79 -14.06 -8.17
N GLU A 3 -19.56 -14.89 -8.89
CA GLU A 3 -19.05 -15.75 -9.98
C GLU A 3 -18.62 -14.98 -11.25
N GLU A 4 -18.67 -13.64 -11.27
CA GLU A 4 -18.64 -12.86 -12.52
C GLU A 4 -17.42 -11.93 -12.71
N GLY A 5 -16.35 -12.06 -11.93
CA GLY A 5 -15.13 -11.24 -12.08
C GLY A 5 -13.91 -12.02 -12.59
N ASN A 6 -13.02 -11.36 -13.33
CA ASN A 6 -11.71 -11.92 -13.69
C ASN A 6 -10.79 -12.05 -12.45
N GLU A 7 -9.65 -12.71 -12.60
CA GLU A 7 -8.74 -12.99 -11.47
C GLU A 7 -8.21 -11.72 -10.79
N LEU A 8 -8.08 -10.62 -11.54
CA LEU A 8 -7.66 -9.33 -11.01
C LEU A 8 -8.78 -8.68 -10.17
N GLU A 9 -10.01 -8.70 -10.68
CA GLU A 9 -11.19 -8.20 -9.96
C GLU A 9 -11.46 -9.02 -8.69
N GLN A 10 -11.23 -10.33 -8.73
CA GLN A 10 -11.33 -11.20 -7.54
C GLN A 10 -10.29 -10.83 -6.48
N LEU A 11 -9.04 -10.63 -6.87
CA LEU A 11 -7.98 -10.21 -5.95
C LEU A 11 -8.29 -8.85 -5.30
N PHE A 12 -8.77 -7.88 -6.09
CA PHE A 12 -9.16 -6.58 -5.55
C PHE A 12 -10.37 -6.70 -4.61
N LEU A 13 -11.35 -7.56 -4.95
CA LEU A 13 -12.52 -7.80 -4.10
C LEU A 13 -12.12 -8.40 -2.75
N GLU A 14 -11.17 -9.32 -2.75
CA GLU A 14 -10.62 -9.89 -1.52
C GLU A 14 -9.88 -8.84 -0.69
N SER A 15 -9.03 -8.01 -1.31
CA SER A 15 -8.38 -6.87 -0.63
C SER A 15 -9.38 -5.89 -0.04
N ALA A 16 -10.46 -5.58 -0.75
CA ALA A 16 -11.53 -4.72 -0.24
C ALA A 16 -12.26 -5.33 0.96
N ALA A 17 -12.39 -6.65 1.00
CA ALA A 17 -13.07 -7.36 2.08
C ALA A 17 -12.17 -7.55 3.32
N SER A 18 -10.87 -7.75 3.13
CA SER A 18 -9.93 -8.00 4.23
C SER A 18 -9.21 -6.75 4.73
N GLY A 19 -9.12 -5.70 3.91
CA GLY A 19 -8.26 -4.54 4.15
C GLY A 19 -6.78 -4.81 3.86
N ASP A 20 -6.44 -5.98 3.30
CA ASP A 20 -5.05 -6.33 3.00
C ASP A 20 -4.50 -5.45 1.89
N LEU A 21 -3.22 -5.07 2.02
CA LEU A 21 -2.52 -4.32 0.99
C LEU A 21 -2.32 -5.18 -0.26
N ILE A 22 -2.37 -4.52 -1.41
CA ILE A 22 -2.04 -5.07 -2.71
C ILE A 22 -0.89 -4.29 -3.33
N GLN A 23 -0.02 -4.99 -4.04
CA GLN A 23 1.03 -4.41 -4.86
C GLN A 23 0.65 -4.55 -6.34
N ILE A 24 0.57 -3.43 -7.04
CA ILE A 24 0.27 -3.36 -8.47
C ILE A 24 1.49 -2.83 -9.22
N THR A 25 1.93 -3.52 -10.27
CA THR A 25 2.96 -3.05 -11.20
C THR A 25 2.33 -2.71 -12.54
N LEU A 26 2.53 -1.48 -13.01
CA LEU A 26 2.00 -0.98 -14.28
C LEU A 26 2.99 -1.21 -15.44
N LYS A 27 2.50 -1.09 -16.68
CA LYS A 27 3.31 -1.22 -17.91
C LYS A 27 4.49 -0.27 -18.00
N ASN A 28 4.40 0.90 -17.38
CA ASN A 28 5.46 1.90 -17.33
C ASN A 28 6.43 1.69 -16.15
N TYR A 29 6.41 0.52 -15.52
CA TYR A 29 7.21 0.16 -14.34
C TYR A 29 6.86 0.90 -13.05
N LYS A 30 5.86 1.78 -13.05
CA LYS A 30 5.33 2.37 -11.81
C LYS A 30 4.74 1.24 -10.96
N VAL A 31 5.03 1.28 -9.66
CA VAL A 31 4.48 0.35 -8.67
C VAL A 31 3.72 1.16 -7.63
N TYR A 32 2.56 0.63 -7.26
CA TYR A 32 1.78 1.12 -6.13
C TYR A 32 1.57 -0.02 -5.15
N ILE A 33 1.63 0.31 -3.86
CA ILE A 33 1.14 -0.52 -2.77
C ILE A 33 0.03 0.26 -2.09
N GLY A 34 -1.12 -0.36 -1.89
CA GLY A 34 -2.26 0.29 -1.28
C GLY A 34 -3.38 -0.69 -1.05
N PHE A 35 -4.56 -0.20 -0.72
CA PHE A 35 -5.77 -1.00 -0.59
C PHE A 35 -6.88 -0.32 -1.39
N THR A 36 -8.02 -0.98 -1.47
CA THR A 36 -9.25 -0.43 -2.04
C THR A 36 -10.37 -0.68 -1.06
N ASP A 37 -11.29 0.26 -0.91
CA ASP A 37 -12.53 0.09 -0.15
C ASP A 37 -13.75 -0.02 -1.06
N TYR A 38 -13.56 0.23 -2.36
CA TYR A 38 -14.61 0.25 -3.37
C TYR A 38 -14.28 -0.59 -4.60
N ILE A 39 -15.15 -1.55 -4.89
CA ILE A 39 -15.11 -2.37 -6.09
C ILE A 39 -16.35 -2.06 -6.94
N SER A 40 -16.11 -1.65 -8.18
CA SER A 40 -17.19 -1.58 -9.17
C SER A 40 -17.73 -2.98 -9.48
N PRO A 41 -19.01 -3.14 -9.83
CA PRO A 41 -19.52 -4.44 -10.24
C PRO A 41 -18.68 -5.00 -11.40
N PRO A 42 -18.41 -6.32 -11.40
CA PRO A 42 -17.50 -6.92 -12.38
C PRO A 42 -17.85 -6.59 -13.83
N SER A 43 -16.82 -6.44 -14.67
CA SER A 43 -16.95 -6.19 -16.11
C SER A 43 -17.74 -4.91 -16.50
N LYS A 44 -18.13 -4.04 -15.55
CA LYS A 44 -18.79 -2.77 -15.87
C LYS A 44 -17.83 -1.67 -16.26
N THR A 45 -16.61 -1.73 -15.75
CA THR A 45 -15.57 -0.72 -15.97
C THR A 45 -14.22 -1.39 -16.09
N ASN A 46 -13.32 -0.76 -16.84
CA ASN A 46 -11.92 -1.17 -16.96
C ASN A 46 -11.02 -0.29 -16.07
N TYR A 47 -11.57 0.17 -14.96
CA TYR A 47 -10.89 1.01 -14.00
C TYR A 47 -11.01 0.41 -12.61
N PHE A 48 -10.05 0.75 -11.77
CA PHE A 48 -9.93 0.33 -10.40
C PHE A 48 -9.46 1.53 -9.57
N ILE A 49 -9.96 1.65 -8.34
CA ILE A 49 -9.61 2.73 -7.41
C ILE A 49 -8.69 2.15 -6.35
N LEU A 50 -7.53 2.77 -6.17
CA LEU A 50 -6.57 2.43 -5.13
C LEU A 50 -6.35 3.63 -4.22
N THR A 51 -6.39 3.39 -2.92
CA THR A 51 -5.85 4.29 -1.91
C THR A 51 -4.38 3.91 -1.66
N PRO A 52 -3.40 4.69 -2.16
CA PRO A 52 -2.00 4.30 -2.08
C PRO A 52 -1.41 4.54 -0.70
N VAL A 53 -0.60 3.58 -0.23
CA VAL A 53 0.22 3.67 0.98
C VAL A 53 1.69 3.93 0.61
N LEU A 54 2.20 3.23 -0.41
CA LEU A 54 3.52 3.46 -0.98
C LEU A 54 3.43 3.53 -2.51
N SER A 55 4.36 4.26 -3.13
CA SER A 55 4.61 4.08 -4.56
C SER A 55 6.09 4.21 -4.90
N GLY A 56 6.41 3.78 -6.11
CA GLY A 56 7.77 3.79 -6.62
C GLY A 56 7.81 3.20 -8.01
N TYR A 57 8.92 2.57 -8.36
CA TYR A 57 9.09 1.93 -9.66
C TYR A 57 9.99 0.70 -9.58
N ARG A 58 9.92 -0.18 -10.58
CA ARG A 58 10.91 -1.25 -10.77
C ARG A 58 12.06 -0.75 -11.61
N GLU A 59 13.30 -0.93 -11.15
CA GLU A 59 14.47 -0.61 -11.97
C GLU A 59 14.49 -1.44 -13.26
N SER A 60 15.00 -0.85 -14.36
CA SER A 60 15.00 -1.51 -15.66
C SER A 60 15.82 -2.78 -15.69
N GLU A 61 17.00 -2.78 -15.06
CA GLU A 61 17.93 -3.92 -15.10
C GLU A 61 17.65 -4.94 -14.00
N THR A 62 17.57 -4.48 -12.75
CA THR A 62 17.48 -5.36 -11.59
C THR A 62 16.06 -5.82 -11.27
N LYS A 63 15.05 -5.14 -11.84
CA LYS A 63 13.61 -5.30 -11.53
C LYS A 63 13.27 -5.10 -10.05
N LYS A 64 14.23 -4.63 -9.24
CA LYS A 64 14.03 -4.29 -7.84
C LYS A 64 13.03 -3.17 -7.74
N PHE A 65 12.08 -3.32 -6.83
CA PHE A 65 11.16 -2.25 -6.50
C PHE A 65 11.89 -1.22 -5.63
N VAL A 66 11.92 0.02 -6.12
CA VAL A 66 12.47 1.19 -5.46
C VAL A 66 11.29 2.04 -5.02
N ILE A 67 11.12 2.17 -3.70
CA ILE A 67 10.11 3.04 -3.09
C ILE A 67 10.58 4.48 -3.21
N THR A 68 9.72 5.37 -3.72
CA THR A 68 10.02 6.79 -3.88
C THR A 68 9.07 7.69 -3.12
N THR A 69 7.91 7.18 -2.73
CA THR A 69 6.84 7.97 -2.14
C THR A 69 6.17 7.16 -1.04
N ASN A 70 6.13 7.78 0.13
CA ASN A 70 5.44 7.30 1.31
C ASN A 70 4.23 8.21 1.56
N TYR A 71 3.02 7.74 1.22
CA TYR A 71 1.82 8.59 1.30
C TYR A 71 1.38 8.84 2.74
N GLN A 72 1.55 7.85 3.64
CA GLN A 72 1.15 8.02 5.04
C GLN A 72 2.06 9.01 5.78
N GLU A 73 3.36 9.04 5.46
CA GLU A 73 4.29 10.01 6.04
C GLU A 73 3.98 11.43 5.57
N VAL A 74 3.78 11.63 4.26
CA VAL A 74 3.38 12.93 3.70
C VAL A 74 2.07 13.41 4.31
N TYR A 75 1.11 12.51 4.54
CA TYR A 75 -0.12 12.82 5.25
C TYR A 75 0.15 13.28 6.69
N ARG A 76 0.87 12.48 7.47
CA ARG A 76 1.18 12.82 8.87
C ARG A 76 1.86 14.18 8.97
N GLU A 77 2.79 14.49 8.06
CA GLU A 77 3.46 15.79 8.01
C GLU A 77 2.49 16.93 7.66
N TYR A 78 1.68 16.77 6.60
CA TYR A 78 0.74 17.81 6.16
C TYR A 78 -0.26 18.20 7.27
N TYR A 79 -0.76 17.21 8.00
CA TYR A 79 -1.73 17.45 9.08
C TYR A 79 -1.07 17.92 10.37
N ALA A 80 0.17 17.53 10.65
CA ALA A 80 0.93 18.04 11.79
C ALA A 80 1.35 19.52 11.62
N GLU A 81 1.55 19.98 10.37
CA GLU A 81 1.89 21.37 10.06
C GLU A 81 0.68 22.31 10.02
N SER A 82 -0.51 21.77 9.76
CA SER A 82 -1.75 22.52 9.95
C SER A 82 -2.09 22.57 11.44
N ASP A 83 -2.08 23.75 12.07
CA ASP A 83 -2.71 24.01 13.38
C ASP A 83 -4.25 23.80 13.36
N ALA A 84 -4.74 22.88 12.52
CA ALA A 84 -6.14 22.55 12.37
C ALA A 84 -6.53 21.57 13.48
N GLU A 85 -6.93 22.12 14.63
CA GLU A 85 -7.68 21.39 15.67
C GLU A 85 -8.91 20.65 15.10
N GLU A 86 -9.41 21.04 13.92
CA GLU A 86 -10.50 20.36 13.18
C GLU A 86 -10.07 19.14 12.34
N LEU A 87 -8.77 18.95 12.10
CA LEU A 87 -8.23 17.86 11.28
C LEU A 87 -7.22 17.00 12.04
N ASN A 88 -6.97 17.29 13.31
CA ASN A 88 -6.39 16.33 14.21
C ASN A 88 -7.42 15.19 14.29
N PRO A 89 -7.16 13.98 13.75
CA PRO A 89 -7.95 12.84 14.16
C PRO A 89 -7.61 12.72 15.64
N GLU A 90 -8.39 13.37 16.51
CA GLU A 90 -8.40 13.04 17.91
C GLU A 90 -8.65 11.54 17.91
N VAL A 91 -7.56 10.83 18.15
CA VAL A 91 -7.54 9.47 18.63
C VAL A 91 -8.34 9.56 19.91
N ASN A 92 -9.66 9.45 19.78
CA ASN A 92 -10.50 9.13 20.90
C ASN A 92 -9.94 7.79 21.35
N GLU A 93 -9.19 7.79 22.45
CA GLU A 93 -8.58 6.57 23.00
C GLU A 93 -9.64 5.51 23.38
N GLU A 94 -10.92 5.83 23.22
CA GLU A 94 -12.09 4.97 23.40
C GLU A 94 -12.78 4.53 22.09
N ASP A 95 -12.37 5.06 20.93
CA ASP A 95 -12.97 4.76 19.62
C ASP A 95 -11.87 4.41 18.61
N GLU A 96 -11.60 3.11 18.45
CA GLU A 96 -10.67 2.54 17.45
C GLU A 96 -11.11 2.78 15.98
N SER A 97 -12.06 3.68 15.74
CA SER A 97 -12.74 3.79 14.45
C SER A 97 -12.14 4.86 13.54
N VAL A 98 -11.42 4.35 12.54
CA VAL A 98 -11.19 4.94 11.21
C VAL A 98 -10.35 6.23 11.19
N VAL A 99 -9.04 6.06 10.94
CA VAL A 99 -8.23 7.14 10.36
C VAL A 99 -8.81 7.42 8.96
N GLU A 100 -9.57 8.49 8.81
CA GLU A 100 -10.00 8.97 7.49
C GLU A 100 -8.76 9.38 6.69
N PHE A 101 -8.36 8.56 5.73
CA PHE A 101 -7.37 8.96 4.74
C PHE A 101 -8.01 10.05 3.86
N PRO A 102 -7.28 11.13 3.53
CA PRO A 102 -7.79 12.13 2.60
C PRO A 102 -8.02 11.50 1.23
N ASP A 103 -8.85 12.12 0.40
CA ASP A 103 -9.16 11.69 -0.98
C ASP A 103 -7.90 11.70 -1.89
N ILE A 104 -6.99 10.73 -1.69
CA ILE A 104 -5.77 10.50 -2.47
C ILE A 104 -5.91 9.32 -3.42
N ASP A 105 -7.15 8.87 -3.58
CA ASP A 105 -7.52 7.78 -4.45
C ASP A 105 -7.02 8.02 -5.87
N ILE A 106 -6.38 6.99 -6.41
CA ILE A 106 -5.94 6.98 -7.80
C ILE A 106 -6.80 6.01 -8.59
N VAL A 107 -7.23 6.47 -9.76
CA VAL A 107 -7.98 5.66 -10.71
C VAL A 107 -7.02 5.05 -11.72
N ILE A 108 -6.87 3.74 -11.70
CA ILE A 108 -5.96 2.97 -12.56
C ILE A 108 -6.77 2.21 -13.59
N LYS A 109 -6.36 2.28 -14.86
CA LYS A 109 -6.95 1.43 -15.91
C LYS A 109 -6.43 -0.01 -15.75
N GLN A 110 -7.32 -1.00 -15.66
CA GLN A 110 -6.90 -2.38 -15.37
C GLN A 110 -6.01 -2.94 -16.48
N ASP A 111 -6.27 -2.60 -17.75
CA ASP A 111 -5.41 -2.97 -18.90
C ASP A 111 -3.94 -2.56 -18.73
N GLU A 112 -3.64 -1.54 -17.92
CA GLU A 112 -2.27 -1.04 -17.72
C GLU A 112 -1.51 -1.80 -16.62
N ILE A 113 -2.18 -2.72 -15.92
CA ILE A 113 -1.61 -3.55 -14.88
C ILE A 113 -0.93 -4.77 -15.53
N ILE A 114 0.37 -4.93 -15.28
CA ILE A 114 1.11 -6.14 -15.68
C ILE A 114 0.92 -7.24 -14.63
N THR A 115 1.04 -6.88 -13.34
CA THR A 115 0.88 -7.83 -12.23
C THR A 115 0.21 -7.16 -11.05
N ALA A 116 -0.63 -7.91 -10.35
CA ALA A 116 -1.12 -7.58 -9.02
C ALA A 116 -0.90 -8.76 -8.07
N SER A 117 -0.64 -8.48 -6.80
CA SER A 117 -0.51 -9.48 -5.74
C SER A 117 -0.94 -8.86 -4.42
N PHE A 118 -1.29 -9.68 -3.42
CA PHE A 118 -1.26 -9.22 -2.04
C PHE A 118 0.16 -8.76 -1.67
N PHE A 119 0.23 -7.86 -0.70
CA PHE A 119 1.45 -7.30 -0.18
C PHE A 119 1.46 -7.41 1.34
N ASP A 120 2.41 -8.19 1.84
CA ASP A 120 2.74 -8.27 3.26
C ASP A 120 4.17 -7.75 3.40
N ALA A 121 4.36 -6.70 4.20
CA ALA A 121 5.63 -6.01 4.29
C ALA A 121 6.73 -6.88 4.94
N ASP A 122 6.37 -7.69 5.93
CA ASP A 122 7.29 -8.59 6.63
C ASP A 122 7.76 -9.73 5.72
N LEU A 123 6.82 -10.32 4.99
CA LEU A 123 7.09 -11.35 4.00
C LEU A 123 7.89 -10.78 2.83
N TYR A 124 7.55 -9.59 2.35
CA TYR A 124 8.29 -8.92 1.28
C TYR A 124 9.74 -8.66 1.71
N SER A 125 9.97 -8.21 2.95
CA SER A 125 11.30 -7.97 3.50
C SER A 125 12.15 -9.24 3.56
N LYS A 126 11.53 -10.41 3.82
CA LYS A 126 12.22 -11.71 3.77
C LYS A 126 12.65 -12.09 2.34
N PHE A 127 11.87 -11.75 1.33
CA PHE A 127 12.24 -11.97 -0.07
C PHE A 127 13.24 -10.92 -0.60
N ASN A 128 13.22 -9.72 -0.05
CA ASN A 128 13.96 -8.55 -0.52
C ASN A 128 14.70 -7.87 0.65
N PRO A 129 15.71 -8.54 1.25
CA PRO A 129 16.34 -8.07 2.49
C PRO A 129 17.08 -6.73 2.35
N THR A 130 17.32 -6.26 1.13
CA THR A 130 17.95 -4.97 0.86
C THR A 130 16.96 -3.83 0.63
N THR A 131 15.65 -4.12 0.56
CA THR A 131 14.61 -3.10 0.38
C THR A 131 14.18 -2.58 1.74
N ILE A 132 14.32 -1.28 1.97
CA ILE A 132 13.84 -0.62 3.19
C ILE A 132 12.37 -0.25 2.98
N ILE A 133 11.46 -0.82 3.77
CA ILE A 133 10.05 -0.44 3.80
C ILE A 133 9.85 0.58 4.92
N PRO A 134 9.33 1.78 4.65
CA PRO A 134 9.27 2.88 5.63
C PRO A 134 8.47 2.62 6.92
N PHE A 135 7.58 1.61 6.94
CA PHE A 135 6.70 1.33 8.08
C PHE A 135 7.05 0.06 8.87
N ASN A 136 8.10 -0.67 8.47
CA ASN A 136 8.48 -1.94 9.10
C ASN A 136 9.39 -1.78 10.34
N ASN A 137 9.46 -0.59 10.93
CA ASN A 137 10.36 -0.32 12.05
C ASN A 137 9.71 -0.60 13.41
N GLU A 138 9.37 -1.87 13.64
CA GLU A 138 9.31 -2.45 14.98
C GLU A 138 10.16 -3.74 14.96
N THR A 139 11.27 -3.71 15.71
CA THR A 139 12.19 -4.83 16.02
C THR A 139 13.05 -5.46 14.91
N SER A 140 14.17 -4.80 14.59
CA SER A 140 15.44 -5.52 14.31
C SER A 140 16.64 -4.81 14.97
N ASN A 141 16.57 -4.64 16.29
CA ASN A 141 17.73 -4.29 17.11
C ASN A 141 17.80 -5.26 18.31
N SER A 142 18.29 -6.48 18.06
CA SER A 142 18.98 -7.28 19.09
C SER A 142 19.81 -8.40 18.46
N GLU A 143 20.85 -8.06 17.70
CA GLU A 143 22.04 -8.90 17.65
C GLU A 143 23.24 -7.98 17.92
N THR A 144 23.46 -7.69 19.21
CA THR A 144 24.81 -7.42 19.68
C THR A 144 25.64 -8.66 19.40
N LEU A 145 26.47 -8.57 18.38
CA LEU A 145 27.69 -9.35 18.25
C LEU A 145 28.54 -9.08 19.50
N GLU A 146 28.38 -9.90 20.54
CA GLU A 146 29.44 -10.09 21.52
C GLU A 146 30.54 -10.85 20.80
N GLY A 147 31.52 -10.08 20.32
CA GLY A 147 32.77 -10.59 19.79
C GLY A 147 33.57 -11.27 20.88
N ASP A 148 34.27 -12.31 20.45
CA ASP A 148 35.38 -12.96 21.13
C ASP A 148 36.29 -11.95 21.89
N ASN A 149 36.49 -12.20 23.18
CA ASN A 149 37.80 -12.25 23.85
C ASN A 149 37.67 -12.71 25.32
#